data_AF-A0AAP2Z2B1-F1
#
_entry.id   AF-A0AAP2Z2B1-F1
#
_cell.length_a   1.000
_cell.length_b   1.000
_cell.length_c   1.000
_cell.angle_alpha   90.00
_cell.angle_beta   90.00
_cell.angle_gamma   90.00
#
_symmetry.space_group_name_H-M   'P 1'
#
loop_
_entity.id
_entity.type
_entity.pdbx_description
1 polymer ?
#
loop_
_entity_poly.entity_id
_entity_poly.type
_entity_poly.pdbx_seq_one_letter_code
_entity_poly.pdbx_strand_id
1 'polypeptide(L)'
;MSSYETSTASEQGWPLSSREWSVVGGSSALMAINVLLMYVFVVTPLAGVNNYLFAYPIIGVLVYGAAITGGEIVAERGVEGGDMGIAFVGMVILQLAFGIFGAGVLSFAPRDQQLYILGVTAVVTGLLTALIATYVYARSKTFESWGTFANYAFIGGVVAILIGTFFEPVLIVGFVLIFLGFMLRLGWEIWRVRDQRNASVALQTIGVYIAVAGVFVHVLQIVMRVLARR
;
A
#
# COMPACT_ATOMS: atom_id res chain seq x y z
N MET A 1 -29.99 -43.27 -12.66
CA MET A 1 -29.42 -42.67 -13.89
C MET A 1 -30.07 -41.31 -14.09
N SER A 2 -29.29 -40.36 -14.63
CA SER A 2 -29.59 -38.92 -14.84
C SER A 2 -29.32 -38.04 -13.62
N SER A 3 -28.50 -37.00 -13.67
CA SER A 3 -27.50 -36.53 -14.65
C SER A 3 -26.79 -35.38 -13.95
N TYR A 4 -25.46 -35.42 -13.92
CA TYR A 4 -24.63 -34.30 -13.54
C TYR A 4 -24.85 -33.18 -14.57
N GLU A 5 -25.52 -32.10 -14.20
CA GLU A 5 -25.39 -30.82 -14.91
C GLU A 5 -24.33 -30.00 -14.19
N THR A 6 -23.09 -30.29 -14.55
CA THR A 6 -21.96 -29.40 -14.45
C THR A 6 -22.26 -28.15 -15.29
N SER A 7 -22.65 -27.05 -14.65
CA SER A 7 -22.66 -25.73 -15.27
C SER A 7 -21.24 -25.17 -15.36
N THR A 8 -20.41 -25.83 -16.17
CA THR A 8 -19.28 -25.16 -16.83
C THR A 8 -19.83 -24.41 -18.04
N ALA A 9 -20.19 -23.15 -17.85
CA ALA A 9 -20.45 -22.21 -18.94
C ALA A 9 -20.20 -20.76 -18.49
N SER A 10 -19.02 -20.25 -18.88
CA SER A 10 -18.82 -18.85 -19.32
C SER A 10 -19.49 -17.72 -18.52
N GLU A 11 -18.84 -17.23 -17.47
CA GLU A 11 -18.90 -15.81 -17.06
C GLU A 11 -17.48 -15.27 -16.91
N GLN A 12 -16.69 -15.40 -17.98
CA GLN A 12 -15.57 -14.50 -18.24
C GLN A 12 -16.15 -13.21 -18.81
N GLY A 13 -16.56 -12.31 -17.91
CA GLY A 13 -17.09 -11.02 -18.30
C GLY A 13 -17.56 -10.28 -17.07
N TRP A 14 -16.86 -9.20 -16.73
CA TRP A 14 -17.28 -8.09 -15.89
C TRP A 14 -18.82 -8.03 -15.69
N PRO A 15 -19.32 -7.99 -14.43
CA PRO A 15 -18.77 -7.12 -13.41
C PRO A 15 -18.23 -7.83 -12.16
N LEU A 16 -17.34 -7.13 -11.46
CA LEU A 16 -16.88 -7.47 -10.12
C LEU A 16 -18.08 -7.83 -9.22
N SER A 17 -17.91 -8.85 -8.38
CA SER A 17 -18.92 -9.20 -7.38
C SER A 17 -19.16 -8.05 -6.39
N SER A 18 -20.35 -8.00 -5.77
CA SER A 18 -20.68 -7.00 -4.73
C SER A 18 -19.64 -6.93 -3.60
N ARG A 19 -19.02 -8.07 -3.29
CA ARG A 19 -17.93 -8.23 -2.34
C ARG A 19 -16.65 -7.55 -2.82
N GLU A 20 -16.22 -7.81 -4.05
CA GLU A 20 -15.02 -7.17 -4.63
C GLU A 20 -15.19 -5.65 -4.65
N TRP A 21 -16.37 -5.15 -5.01
CA TRP A 21 -16.71 -3.72 -4.90
C TRP A 21 -16.62 -3.19 -3.48
N SER A 22 -17.03 -3.97 -2.48
CA SER A 22 -16.92 -3.58 -1.08
C SER A 22 -15.47 -3.46 -0.61
N VAL A 23 -14.59 -4.39 -1.01
CA VAL A 23 -13.15 -4.33 -0.70
C VAL A 23 -12.48 -3.15 -1.40
N VAL A 24 -12.75 -2.95 -2.69
CA VAL A 24 -12.21 -1.82 -3.47
C VAL A 24 -12.72 -0.49 -2.92
N GLY A 25 -14.02 -0.39 -2.62
CA GLY A 25 -14.61 0.81 -2.03
C GLY A 25 -14.05 1.13 -0.65
N GLY A 26 -13.93 0.12 0.22
CA GLY A 26 -13.37 0.28 1.56
C GLY A 26 -11.92 0.72 1.54
N SER A 27 -11.08 0.09 0.71
CA SER A 27 -9.66 0.44 0.60
C SER A 27 -9.46 1.82 -0.02
N SER A 28 -10.30 2.19 -1.00
CA SER A 28 -10.30 3.53 -1.61
C SER A 28 -10.71 4.60 -0.59
N ALA A 29 -11.72 4.36 0.24
CA ALA A 29 -12.13 5.28 1.30
C ALA A 29 -11.01 5.47 2.34
N LEU A 30 -10.37 4.38 2.77
CA LEU A 30 -9.21 4.43 3.67
C LEU A 30 -8.04 5.20 3.06
N MET A 31 -7.78 5.03 1.76
CA MET A 31 -6.75 5.78 1.05
C MET A 31 -7.10 7.27 0.96
N ALA A 32 -8.36 7.63 0.69
CA ALA A 32 -8.80 9.02 0.64
C ALA A 32 -8.64 9.71 2.00
N ILE A 33 -8.99 9.03 3.10
CA ILE A 33 -8.72 9.49 4.46
C ILE A 33 -7.21 9.71 4.64
N ASN A 34 -6.38 8.76 4.20
CA ASN A 34 -4.94 8.87 4.35
C ASN A 34 -4.35 10.07 3.59
N VAL A 35 -4.77 10.30 2.34
CA VAL A 35 -4.36 11.47 1.55
C VAL A 35 -4.78 12.77 2.24
N LEU A 36 -5.98 12.81 2.80
CA LEU A 36 -6.44 13.97 3.58
C LEU A 36 -5.55 14.17 4.82
N LEU A 37 -5.20 13.11 5.54
CA LEU A 37 -4.28 13.17 6.68
C LEU A 37 -2.90 13.69 6.26
N MET A 38 -2.35 13.24 5.13
CA MET A 38 -1.09 13.78 4.60
C MET A 38 -1.18 15.29 4.38
N TYR A 39 -2.27 15.75 3.75
CA TYR A 39 -2.48 17.17 3.44
C TYR A 39 -2.68 18.04 4.69
N VAL A 40 -3.29 17.49 5.75
CA VAL A 40 -3.46 18.16 7.04
C VAL A 40 -2.15 18.16 7.82
N PHE A 41 -1.46 17.02 7.90
CA PHE A 41 -0.25 16.88 8.71
C PHE A 41 0.95 17.64 8.15
N VAL A 42 0.99 17.95 6.85
CA VAL A 42 2.10 18.68 6.22
C VAL A 42 2.35 20.07 6.83
N VAL A 43 1.33 20.70 7.42
CA VAL A 43 1.45 22.01 8.10
C VAL A 43 1.65 21.89 9.62
N THR A 44 1.81 20.66 10.12
CA THR A 44 2.01 20.40 11.55
C THR A 44 3.47 19.97 11.80
N PRO A 45 3.94 19.99 13.07
CA PRO A 45 5.26 19.46 13.41
C PRO A 45 5.46 17.98 13.04
N LEU A 46 4.37 17.22 12.82
CA LEU A 46 4.46 15.83 12.39
C LEU A 46 5.16 15.67 11.04
N ALA A 47 5.06 16.65 10.15
CA ALA A 47 5.78 16.63 8.87
C ALA A 47 7.31 16.66 9.05
N GLY A 48 7.79 17.24 10.16
CA GLY A 48 9.21 17.29 10.51
C GLY A 48 9.76 15.97 11.05
N VAL A 49 8.91 15.00 11.43
CA VAL A 49 9.33 13.69 11.96
C VAL A 49 10.25 12.96 10.98
N ASN A 50 9.97 13.06 9.68
CA ASN A 50 10.80 12.45 8.65
C ASN A 50 12.25 12.98 8.66
N ASN A 51 12.46 14.26 8.96
CA ASN A 51 13.80 14.84 8.97
C ASN A 51 14.68 14.21 10.07
N TYR A 52 14.08 13.89 11.22
CA TYR A 52 14.77 13.22 12.31
C TYR A 52 14.99 11.73 12.03
N LEU A 53 13.94 11.05 11.56
CA LEU A 53 13.98 9.61 11.33
C LEU A 53 14.88 9.23 10.15
N PHE A 54 14.89 10.02 9.07
CA PHE A 54 15.69 9.77 7.89
C PHE A 54 17.03 10.50 7.89
N ALA A 55 17.43 11.12 9.02
CA ALA A 55 18.82 11.55 9.23
C ALA A 55 19.79 10.37 9.03
N TYR A 56 19.35 9.16 9.40
CA TYR A 56 19.94 7.91 8.97
C TYR A 56 18.84 7.09 8.28
N PRO A 57 18.89 6.84 6.95
CA PRO A 57 17.79 6.24 6.20
C PRO A 57 17.24 4.95 6.80
N ILE A 58 18.10 4.10 7.35
CA ILE A 58 17.70 2.86 8.00
C ILE A 58 16.78 3.06 9.21
N ILE A 59 16.97 4.13 9.99
CA ILE A 59 16.14 4.40 11.17
C ILE A 59 14.70 4.67 10.74
N GLY A 60 14.51 5.54 9.75
CA GLY A 60 13.17 5.83 9.22
C GLY A 60 12.48 4.59 8.66
N VAL A 61 13.21 3.74 7.92
CA VAL A 61 12.64 2.49 7.40
C VAL A 61 12.26 1.52 8.52
N LEU A 62 13.07 1.38 9.56
CA LEU A 62 12.74 0.49 10.68
C LEU A 62 11.55 1.01 11.47
N VAL A 63 11.47 2.32 11.74
CA VAL A 63 10.36 2.92 12.50
C VAL A 63 9.05 2.81 11.74
N TYR A 64 9.02 3.23 10.47
CA TYR A 64 7.79 3.13 9.67
C TYR A 64 7.45 1.68 9.33
N GLY A 65 8.43 0.84 9.04
CA GLY A 65 8.24 -0.58 8.80
C GLY A 65 7.65 -1.30 10.01
N ALA A 66 8.14 -1.00 11.22
CA ALA A 66 7.59 -1.53 12.46
C ALA A 66 6.19 -1.00 12.75
N ALA A 67 5.93 0.28 12.53
CA ALA A 67 4.60 0.87 12.69
C ALA A 67 3.57 0.26 11.73
N ILE A 68 3.94 0.07 10.46
CA ILE A 68 3.07 -0.53 9.44
C ILE A 68 2.82 -2.01 9.78
N THR A 69 3.88 -2.79 10.00
CA THR A 69 3.75 -4.23 10.32
C THR A 69 2.99 -4.44 11.63
N GLY A 70 3.28 -3.63 12.65
CA GLY A 70 2.60 -3.70 13.93
C GLY A 70 1.12 -3.29 13.82
N GLY A 71 0.82 -2.20 13.11
CA GLY A 71 -0.53 -1.75 12.85
C GLY A 71 -1.36 -2.78 12.08
N GLU A 72 -0.75 -3.43 11.09
CA GLU A 72 -1.34 -4.54 10.34
C GLU A 72 -1.69 -5.72 11.27
N ILE A 73 -0.72 -6.23 12.03
CA ILE A 73 -0.93 -7.35 12.96
C ILE A 73 -2.03 -7.02 13.98
N VAL A 74 -2.05 -5.80 14.51
CA VAL A 74 -3.10 -5.37 15.44
C VAL A 74 -4.46 -5.32 14.74
N ALA A 75 -4.53 -4.75 13.54
CA ALA A 75 -5.77 -4.64 12.78
C ALA A 75 -6.35 -6.02 12.43
N GLU A 76 -5.50 -6.92 11.92
CA GLU A 76 -5.88 -8.28 11.55
C GLU A 76 -6.37 -9.09 12.76
N ARG A 77 -5.63 -9.05 13.87
CA ARG A 77 -6.04 -9.70 15.13
C ARG A 77 -7.39 -9.20 15.64
N GLY A 78 -7.65 -7.90 15.53
CA GLY A 78 -8.95 -7.34 15.90
C GLY A 78 -10.08 -7.88 15.04
N VAL A 79 -9.89 -7.94 13.72
CA VAL A 79 -10.91 -8.48 12.80
C VAL A 79 -11.12 -9.98 13.00
N GLU A 80 -10.05 -10.77 13.13
CA GLU A 80 -10.13 -12.21 13.35
C GLU A 80 -10.73 -12.56 14.71
N GLY A 81 -10.43 -11.76 15.74
CA GLY A 81 -11.00 -11.91 17.08
C GLY A 81 -12.41 -11.33 17.25
N GLY A 82 -12.97 -10.68 16.24
CA GLY A 82 -14.27 -9.99 16.33
C GLY A 82 -14.26 -8.73 17.21
N ASP A 83 -13.08 -8.20 17.55
CA ASP A 83 -12.90 -6.99 18.35
C ASP A 83 -12.67 -5.78 17.42
N MET A 84 -13.75 -5.05 17.16
CA MET A 84 -13.71 -3.84 16.33
C MET A 84 -12.85 -2.72 16.95
N GLY A 85 -12.69 -2.69 18.28
CA GLY A 85 -11.86 -1.70 18.95
C GLY A 85 -10.38 -1.92 18.63
N ILE A 86 -9.91 -3.16 18.75
CA ILE A 86 -8.54 -3.54 18.39
C ILE A 86 -8.31 -3.31 16.88
N ALA A 87 -9.27 -3.70 16.03
CA ALA A 87 -9.17 -3.49 14.58
C ALA A 87 -9.02 -2.00 14.25
N PHE A 88 -9.80 -1.14 14.90
CA PHE A 88 -9.74 0.31 14.75
C PHE A 88 -8.40 0.89 15.20
N VAL A 89 -7.85 0.44 16.33
CA VAL A 89 -6.52 0.88 16.81
C VAL A 89 -5.44 0.56 15.78
N GLY A 90 -5.42 -0.67 15.25
CA GLY A 90 -4.49 -1.05 14.19
C GLY A 90 -4.63 -0.16 12.95
N MET A 91 -5.87 0.12 12.54
CA MET A 91 -6.15 1.04 11.44
C MET A 91 -5.66 2.47 11.69
N VAL A 92 -5.83 3.00 12.91
CA VAL A 92 -5.29 4.32 13.27
C VAL A 92 -3.78 4.33 13.19
N ILE A 93 -3.09 3.29 13.68
CA ILE A 93 -1.63 3.16 13.58
C ILE A 93 -1.20 3.20 12.11
N LEU A 94 -1.85 2.42 11.25
CA LEU A 94 -1.56 2.40 9.81
C LEU A 94 -1.80 3.76 9.14
N GLN A 95 -2.92 4.41 9.47
CA GLN A 95 -3.28 5.73 8.95
C GLN A 95 -2.26 6.79 9.36
N LEU A 96 -1.84 6.80 10.62
CA LEU A 96 -0.81 7.71 11.11
C LEU A 96 0.55 7.40 10.48
N ALA A 97 0.95 6.13 10.37
CA ALA A 97 2.23 5.75 9.79
C ALA A 97 2.36 6.25 8.34
N PHE A 98 1.42 5.91 7.46
CA PHE A 98 1.43 6.39 6.07
C PHE A 98 1.18 7.89 5.96
N GLY A 99 0.27 8.44 6.78
CA GLY A 99 -0.09 9.85 6.75
C GLY A 99 1.08 10.77 7.14
N ILE A 100 1.79 10.44 8.23
CA ILE A 100 2.97 11.19 8.68
C ILE A 100 4.12 11.02 7.68
N PHE A 101 4.36 9.80 7.20
CA PHE A 101 5.40 9.56 6.20
C PHE A 101 5.15 10.37 4.92
N GLY A 102 3.95 10.30 4.37
CA GLY A 102 3.56 11.05 3.17
C GLY A 102 3.57 12.56 3.37
N ALA A 103 3.11 13.05 4.53
CA ALA A 103 3.18 14.46 4.89
C ALA A 103 4.62 14.98 4.93
N GLY A 104 5.55 14.22 5.51
CA GLY A 104 6.96 14.60 5.55
C GLY A 104 7.65 14.52 4.19
N VAL A 105 7.16 13.72 3.24
CA VAL A 105 7.61 13.78 1.83
C VAL A 105 7.02 15.02 1.14
N LEU A 106 5.75 15.32 1.38
CA LEU A 106 5.04 16.43 0.77
C LEU A 106 5.51 17.81 1.28
N SER A 107 6.08 17.87 2.48
CA SER A 107 6.53 19.12 3.13
C SER A 107 7.64 19.85 2.37
N PHE A 108 8.37 19.13 1.52
CA PHE A 108 9.37 19.72 0.63
C PHE A 108 8.77 20.46 -0.57
N ALA A 109 7.47 20.33 -0.84
CA ALA A 109 6.80 21.04 -1.93
C ALA A 109 6.26 22.42 -1.49
N PRO A 110 6.29 23.43 -2.39
CA PRO A 110 5.55 24.67 -2.21
C PRO A 110 4.05 24.42 -1.94
N ARG A 111 3.46 25.18 -1.02
CA ARG A 111 2.11 24.93 -0.49
C ARG A 111 1.03 24.93 -1.57
N ASP A 112 1.17 25.78 -2.57
CA ASP A 112 0.30 25.90 -3.74
C ASP A 112 0.35 24.67 -4.66
N GLN A 113 1.45 23.91 -4.66
CA GLN A 113 1.63 22.72 -5.50
C GLN A 113 1.23 21.42 -4.80
N GLN A 114 1.08 21.41 -3.47
CA GLN A 114 0.86 20.18 -2.70
C GLN A 114 -0.38 19.41 -3.13
N LEU A 115 -1.51 20.09 -3.37
CA LEU A 115 -2.73 19.45 -3.87
C LEU A 115 -2.56 18.87 -5.27
N TYR A 116 -1.87 19.60 -6.15
CA TYR A 116 -1.56 19.12 -7.50
C TYR A 116 -0.70 17.86 -7.45
N ILE A 117 0.34 17.84 -6.62
CA ILE A 117 1.24 16.70 -6.42
C ILE A 117 0.48 15.49 -5.87
N LEU A 118 -0.37 15.67 -4.87
CA LEU A 118 -1.22 14.59 -4.34
C LEU A 118 -2.20 14.08 -5.40
N GLY A 119 -2.80 14.96 -6.19
CA GLY A 119 -3.69 14.60 -7.28
C GLY A 119 -2.99 13.76 -8.35
N VAL A 120 -1.82 14.19 -8.82
CA VAL A 120 -1.00 13.43 -9.78
C VAL A 120 -0.60 12.07 -9.19
N THR A 121 -0.17 12.04 -7.93
CA THR A 121 0.19 10.80 -7.23
C THR A 121 -0.97 9.82 -7.16
N ALA A 122 -2.18 10.32 -6.84
CA ALA A 122 -3.40 9.50 -6.79
C ALA A 122 -3.74 8.92 -8.16
N VAL A 123 -3.66 9.72 -9.23
CA VAL A 123 -3.90 9.25 -10.60
C VAL A 123 -2.90 8.16 -10.99
N VAL A 124 -1.60 8.40 -10.80
CA VAL A 124 -0.56 7.42 -11.16
C VAL A 124 -0.70 6.13 -10.35
N THR A 125 -0.96 6.23 -9.04
CA THR A 125 -1.19 5.06 -8.18
C THR A 125 -2.43 4.28 -8.60
N GLY A 126 -3.53 4.99 -8.91
CA GLY A 126 -4.76 4.38 -9.41
C GLY A 126 -4.55 3.64 -10.73
N LEU A 127 -3.79 4.23 -11.66
CA LEU A 127 -3.42 3.58 -12.92
C LEU A 127 -2.55 2.33 -12.70
N LEU A 128 -1.54 2.40 -11.82
CA LEU A 128 -0.72 1.23 -11.48
C LEU A 128 -1.55 0.12 -10.84
N THR A 129 -2.46 0.48 -9.93
CA THR A 129 -3.38 -0.46 -9.29
C THR A 129 -4.30 -1.10 -10.30
N ALA A 130 -4.88 -0.32 -11.21
CA ALA A 130 -5.72 -0.82 -12.29
C ALA A 130 -4.95 -1.77 -13.22
N LEU A 131 -3.72 -1.42 -13.62
CA LEU A 131 -2.86 -2.27 -14.45
C LEU A 131 -2.56 -3.61 -13.77
N ILE A 132 -2.18 -3.58 -12.48
CA ILE A 132 -1.93 -4.80 -11.70
C ILE A 132 -3.21 -5.62 -11.57
N ALA A 133 -4.34 -5.00 -11.26
CA ALA A 133 -5.64 -5.67 -11.17
C ALA A 133 -6.01 -6.32 -12.50
N THR A 134 -5.94 -5.59 -13.61
CA THR A 134 -6.20 -6.14 -14.95
C THR A 134 -5.28 -7.32 -15.23
N TYR A 135 -3.99 -7.23 -14.93
CA TYR A 135 -3.06 -8.34 -15.15
C TYR A 135 -3.40 -9.57 -14.31
N VAL A 136 -3.77 -9.39 -13.04
CA VAL A 136 -4.18 -10.48 -12.15
C VAL A 136 -5.48 -11.11 -12.65
N TYR A 137 -6.54 -10.34 -12.89
CA TYR A 137 -7.83 -10.86 -13.32
C TYR A 137 -7.82 -11.46 -14.74
N ALA A 138 -6.96 -10.97 -15.64
CA ALA A 138 -6.83 -11.52 -17.00
C ALA A 138 -6.12 -12.88 -17.05
N ARG A 139 -5.52 -13.34 -15.94
CA ARG A 139 -4.75 -14.60 -15.90
C ARG A 139 -5.41 -15.62 -14.98
N SER A 140 -5.62 -16.83 -15.49
CA SER A 140 -6.17 -17.97 -14.74
C SER A 140 -5.18 -18.65 -13.79
N LYS A 141 -3.94 -18.15 -13.68
CA LYS A 141 -2.92 -18.72 -12.79
C LYS A 141 -3.04 -18.20 -11.36
N THR A 142 -2.40 -18.90 -10.43
CA THR A 142 -2.24 -18.45 -9.04
C THR A 142 -1.13 -17.41 -8.92
N PHE A 143 -1.26 -16.50 -7.95
CA PHE A 143 -0.27 -15.48 -7.63
C PHE A 143 0.26 -15.57 -6.20
N GLU A 144 0.12 -16.73 -5.57
CA GLU A 144 0.55 -16.97 -4.19
C GLU A 144 2.03 -16.62 -3.95
N SER A 145 2.90 -16.97 -4.91
CA SER A 145 4.34 -16.66 -4.87
C SER A 145 4.67 -15.17 -4.83
N TRP A 146 3.76 -14.30 -5.26
CA TRP A 146 3.98 -12.84 -5.23
C TRP A 146 4.07 -12.31 -3.81
N GLY A 147 3.38 -12.94 -2.85
CA GLY A 147 3.55 -12.61 -1.42
C GLY A 147 4.95 -12.95 -0.94
N THR A 148 5.49 -14.11 -1.31
CA THR A 148 6.87 -14.50 -0.98
C THR A 148 7.89 -13.58 -1.63
N PHE A 149 7.70 -13.24 -2.91
CA PHE A 149 8.58 -12.30 -3.61
C PHE A 149 8.51 -10.89 -3.03
N ALA A 150 7.33 -10.44 -2.59
CA ALA A 150 7.18 -9.18 -1.88
C ALA A 150 8.02 -9.17 -0.59
N ASN A 151 7.97 -10.25 0.20
CA ASN A 151 8.77 -10.38 1.42
C ASN A 151 10.28 -10.34 1.13
N TYR A 152 10.76 -11.05 0.09
CA TYR A 152 12.16 -10.97 -0.32
C TYR A 152 12.55 -9.56 -0.79
N ALA A 153 11.66 -8.88 -1.52
CA ALA A 153 11.88 -7.51 -1.95
C ALA A 153 11.93 -6.54 -0.76
N PHE A 154 11.07 -6.72 0.25
CA PHE A 154 11.10 -5.92 1.47
C PHE A 154 12.39 -6.15 2.27
N ILE A 155 12.77 -7.40 2.53
CA ILE A 155 14.01 -7.73 3.25
C ILE A 155 15.23 -7.20 2.49
N GLY A 156 15.30 -7.48 1.18
CA GLY A 156 16.38 -7.00 0.32
C GLY A 156 16.45 -5.47 0.28
N GLY A 157 15.29 -4.80 0.26
CA GLY A 157 15.20 -3.34 0.31
C GLY A 157 15.70 -2.79 1.64
N VAL A 158 15.32 -3.38 2.77
CA VAL A 158 15.83 -2.99 4.10
C VAL A 158 17.34 -3.17 4.19
N VAL A 159 17.87 -4.30 3.73
CA VAL A 159 19.32 -4.56 3.68
C VAL A 159 20.04 -3.56 2.78
N ALA A 160 19.49 -3.27 1.60
CA ALA A 160 20.06 -2.27 0.70
C ALA A 160 20.03 -0.87 1.32
N ILE A 161 19.00 -0.51 2.09
CA ILE A 161 18.93 0.78 2.80
C ILE A 161 19.92 0.83 3.97
N LEU A 162 20.13 -0.28 4.67
CA LEU A 162 21.16 -0.40 5.70
C LEU A 162 22.54 -0.13 5.10
N ILE A 163 22.89 -0.78 3.99
CA ILE A 163 24.15 -0.53 3.27
C ILE A 163 24.18 0.91 2.74
N GLY A 164 23.07 1.37 2.16
CA GLY A 164 22.92 2.70 1.58
C GLY A 164 23.04 3.84 2.58
N THR A 165 22.80 3.58 3.87
CA THR A 165 23.06 4.52 4.97
C THR A 165 24.55 4.88 5.06
N PHE A 166 25.44 3.98 4.65
CA PHE A 166 26.89 4.22 4.60
C PHE A 166 27.42 4.43 3.18
N PHE A 167 26.68 3.98 2.16
CA PHE A 167 27.05 4.11 0.75
C PHE A 167 25.84 4.53 -0.11
N GLU A 168 25.63 5.85 -0.19
CA GLU A 168 24.43 6.51 -0.75
C GLU A 168 23.94 5.94 -2.10
N PRO A 169 24.78 5.58 -3.09
CA PRO A 169 24.30 5.03 -4.36
C PRO A 169 23.40 3.79 -4.22
N VAL A 170 23.56 3.01 -3.15
CA VAL A 170 22.76 1.79 -2.91
C VAL A 170 21.34 2.12 -2.43
N LEU A 171 21.07 3.33 -1.95
CA LEU A 171 19.72 3.75 -1.53
C LEU A 171 18.70 3.67 -2.67
N ILE A 172 19.14 3.85 -3.92
CA ILE A 172 18.27 3.69 -5.10
C ILE A 172 17.81 2.24 -5.22
N VAL A 173 18.70 1.28 -5.00
CA VAL A 173 18.35 -0.15 -5.00
C VAL A 173 17.35 -0.44 -3.87
N GLY A 174 17.59 0.12 -2.69
CA GLY A 174 16.67 0.06 -1.57
C GLY A 174 15.26 0.56 -1.90
N PHE A 175 15.16 1.77 -2.44
CA PHE A 175 13.90 2.36 -2.89
C PHE A 175 13.19 1.47 -3.91
N VAL A 176 13.90 0.99 -4.93
CA VAL A 176 13.31 0.15 -5.99
C VAL A 176 12.80 -1.18 -5.41
N LEU A 177 13.54 -1.81 -4.52
CA LEU A 177 13.14 -3.08 -3.91
C LEU A 177 11.93 -2.93 -2.99
N ILE A 178 11.88 -1.90 -2.14
CA ILE A 178 10.69 -1.65 -1.31
C ILE A 178 9.47 -1.33 -2.17
N PHE A 179 9.64 -0.50 -3.21
CA PHE A 179 8.56 -0.16 -4.12
C PHE A 179 8.03 -1.40 -4.87
N LEU A 180 8.94 -2.23 -5.38
CA LEU A 180 8.60 -3.50 -6.01
C LEU A 180 7.90 -4.43 -5.02
N GLY A 181 8.34 -4.47 -3.76
CA GLY A 181 7.69 -5.22 -2.69
C GLY A 181 6.23 -4.83 -2.53
N PHE A 182 5.92 -3.53 -2.50
CA PHE A 182 4.53 -3.06 -2.44
C PHE A 182 3.73 -3.37 -3.71
N MET A 183 4.32 -3.29 -4.90
CA MET A 183 3.63 -3.67 -6.15
C MET A 183 3.29 -5.17 -6.20
N LEU A 184 4.25 -6.02 -5.79
CA LEU A 184 4.05 -7.47 -5.70
C LEU A 184 3.00 -7.81 -4.63
N ARG A 185 3.09 -7.16 -3.47
CA ARG A 185 2.10 -7.29 -2.40
C ARG A 185 0.71 -6.87 -2.88
N LEU A 186 0.58 -5.77 -3.60
CA LEU A 186 -0.69 -5.32 -4.17
C LEU A 186 -1.29 -6.36 -5.12
N GLY A 187 -0.48 -6.94 -6.01
CA GLY A 187 -0.93 -8.01 -6.89
C GLY A 187 -1.36 -9.27 -6.12
N TRP A 188 -0.63 -9.63 -5.07
CA TRP A 188 -0.99 -10.73 -4.18
C TRP A 188 -2.31 -10.49 -3.44
N GLU A 189 -2.53 -9.29 -2.89
CA GLU A 189 -3.78 -8.93 -2.19
C GLU A 189 -4.97 -8.92 -3.15
N ILE A 190 -4.81 -8.36 -4.36
CA ILE A 190 -5.85 -8.37 -5.38
C ILE A 190 -6.20 -9.81 -5.81
N TRP A 191 -5.18 -10.67 -5.98
CA TRP A 191 -5.40 -12.09 -6.26
C TRP A 191 -6.14 -12.78 -5.11
N ARG A 192 -5.78 -12.47 -3.86
CA ARG A 192 -6.45 -12.99 -2.67
C ARG A 192 -7.92 -12.57 -2.62
N VAL A 193 -8.23 -11.34 -3.03
CA VAL A 193 -9.62 -10.86 -3.17
C VAL A 193 -10.41 -11.72 -4.17
N ARG A 194 -9.81 -12.03 -5.32
CA ARG A 194 -10.41 -12.83 -6.39
C ARG A 194 -10.62 -14.30 -6.02
N ASP A 195 -9.58 -14.96 -5.51
CA ASP A 195 -9.54 -16.42 -5.31
C ASP A 195 -9.96 -16.85 -3.89
N GLN A 196 -9.68 -16.06 -2.86
CA GLN A 196 -10.07 -16.38 -1.47
C GLN A 196 -11.39 -15.70 -1.08
N ARG A 197 -12.48 -16.07 -1.76
CA ARG A 197 -13.80 -15.44 -1.57
C ARG A 197 -14.41 -15.64 -0.18
N ASN A 198 -13.97 -16.67 0.54
CA ASN A 198 -14.44 -16.97 1.90
C ASN A 198 -13.73 -16.15 3.00
N ALA A 199 -12.68 -15.41 2.66
CA ALA A 199 -11.98 -14.58 3.63
C ALA A 199 -12.80 -13.33 3.99
N SER A 200 -12.57 -12.81 5.20
CA SER A 200 -13.20 -11.58 5.69
C SER A 200 -12.96 -10.40 4.74
N VAL A 201 -14.04 -9.69 4.40
CA VAL A 201 -14.00 -8.46 3.58
C VAL A 201 -13.16 -7.39 4.26
N ALA A 202 -13.24 -7.29 5.59
CA ALA A 202 -12.45 -6.33 6.35
C ALA A 202 -10.94 -6.63 6.26
N LEU A 203 -10.52 -7.89 6.44
CA LEU A 203 -9.11 -8.28 6.30
C LEU A 203 -8.56 -7.94 4.91
N GLN A 204 -9.32 -8.28 3.86
CA GLN A 204 -8.92 -7.97 2.50
C GLN A 204 -8.88 -6.47 2.21
N THR A 205 -9.81 -5.71 2.79
CA THR A 205 -9.82 -4.24 2.71
C THR A 205 -8.57 -3.64 3.32
N ILE A 206 -8.15 -4.14 4.49
CA ILE A 206 -6.93 -3.71 5.18
C ILE A 206 -5.69 -4.03 4.35
N GLY A 207 -5.57 -5.28 3.87
CA GLY A 207 -4.44 -5.72 3.05
C GLY A 207 -4.28 -4.90 1.76
N VAL A 208 -5.37 -4.71 1.01
CA VAL A 208 -5.38 -3.87 -0.21
C VAL A 208 -5.02 -2.42 0.13
N TYR A 209 -5.58 -1.85 1.19
CA TYR A 209 -5.24 -0.49 1.63
C TYR A 209 -3.74 -0.35 1.92
N ILE A 210 -3.14 -1.24 2.72
CA ILE A 210 -1.70 -1.19 3.06
C ILE A 210 -0.86 -1.25 1.79
N ALA A 211 -1.19 -2.15 0.87
CA ALA A 211 -0.46 -2.31 -0.38
C ALA A 211 -0.58 -1.06 -1.26
N VAL A 212 -1.78 -0.51 -1.45
CA VAL A 212 -2.02 0.72 -2.21
C VAL A 212 -1.33 1.92 -1.56
N ALA A 213 -1.42 2.08 -0.24
CA ALA A 213 -0.78 3.16 0.49
C ALA A 213 0.75 3.11 0.36
N GLY A 214 1.34 1.90 0.43
CA GLY A 214 2.76 1.69 0.18
C GLY A 214 3.18 2.07 -1.24
N VAL A 215 2.42 1.66 -2.26
CA VAL A 215 2.65 2.11 -3.65
C VAL A 215 2.52 3.63 -3.75
N PHE A 216 1.47 4.21 -3.15
CA PHE A 216 1.18 5.64 -3.20
C PHE A 216 2.34 6.48 -2.69
N VAL A 217 2.90 6.16 -1.52
CA VAL A 217 3.97 6.98 -0.93
C VAL A 217 5.28 6.90 -1.73
N HIS A 218 5.55 5.78 -2.40
CA HIS A 218 6.71 5.68 -3.30
C HIS A 218 6.46 6.45 -4.61
N VAL A 219 5.25 6.39 -5.16
CA VAL A 219 4.86 7.23 -6.30
C VAL A 219 4.96 8.71 -5.92
N LEU A 220 4.54 9.09 -4.70
CA LEU A 220 4.66 10.45 -4.20
C LEU A 220 6.11 10.92 -4.21
N GLN A 221 7.04 10.10 -3.72
CA GLN A 221 8.47 10.40 -3.75
C GLN A 221 9.01 10.59 -5.18
N ILE A 222 8.54 9.78 -6.13
CA ILE A 222 8.92 9.93 -7.55
C ILE A 222 8.37 11.23 -8.13
N VAL A 223 7.07 11.49 -7.94
CA VAL A 223 6.40 12.71 -8.44
C VAL A 223 7.08 13.95 -7.85
N MET A 224 7.35 13.96 -6.55
CA MET A 224 8.11 15.00 -5.87
C MET A 224 9.49 15.20 -6.52
N ARG A 225 10.23 14.12 -6.77
CA ARG A 225 11.56 14.21 -7.38
C ARG A 225 11.54 14.74 -8.82
N VAL A 226 10.49 14.44 -9.58
CA VAL A 226 10.35 14.90 -10.98
C VAL A 226 9.88 16.35 -11.03
N LEU A 227 8.90 16.72 -10.20
CA LEU A 227 8.31 18.06 -10.21
C LEU A 227 9.17 19.10 -9.47
N ALA A 228 9.85 18.72 -8.39
CA ALA A 228 10.77 19.62 -7.67
C ALA A 228 12.08 19.92 -8.43
N ARG A 229 12.33 19.24 -9.57
CA ARG A 229 13.44 19.53 -10.48
C ARG A 229 13.12 20.63 -11.51
N ARG A 230 11.88 21.11 -11.54
CA ARG A 230 11.41 22.19 -12.43
C ARG A 230 11.27 23.48 -11.63
#